data_AF-A0A2P2I8Y3-F1
#
_entry.id   AF-A0A2P2I8Y3-F1
#
_cell.length_a   1.000
_cell.length_b   1.000
_cell.length_c   1.000
_cell.angle_alpha   90.00
_cell.angle_beta   90.00
_cell.angle_gamma   90.00
#
_symmetry.space_group_name_H-M   'P 1'
#
loop_
_entity.id
_entity.type
_entity.pdbx_description
1 polymer ?
#
loop_
_entity_poly.entity_id
_entity_poly.type
_entity_poly.pdbx_seq_one_letter_code
_entity_poly.pdbx_strand_id
1 'polypeptide(L)'
;FVTLFVSTSVYLKIVSTAFSFVKVTKKTPSTMPPVEIQWCDHSTVLLEYLHQLYDEGRFVDVGLECEGRQVKAHKAVISACSPYLEGLLKGNPARSHLIKFNGYSYNSLRAVIDFMYNGKVLVEQDQLAAFLKLGRALQVRGILDI
;
A
#
# COMPACT_ATOMS: atom_id res chain seq x y z
N PHE A 1 1.02 -17.23 -42.40
CA PHE A 1 -0.14 -17.27 -43.31
C PHE A 1 -0.35 -18.70 -43.77
N VAL A 2 -1.22 -19.45 -43.07
CA VAL A 2 -1.83 -20.66 -43.62
C VAL A 2 -3.31 -20.56 -43.28
N THR A 3 -4.09 -20.25 -44.32
CA THR A 3 -5.55 -20.21 -44.30
C THR A 3 -6.03 -21.57 -44.78
N LEU A 4 -6.90 -22.24 -44.02
CA LEU A 4 -7.67 -23.38 -44.51
C LEU A 4 -9.12 -22.95 -44.68
N PHE A 5 -9.58 -23.05 -45.93
CA PHE A 5 -10.91 -22.74 -46.44
C PHE A 5 -11.52 -24.04 -46.95
N VAL A 6 -12.59 -24.52 -46.34
CA VAL A 6 -13.54 -25.53 -46.86
C VAL A 6 -14.79 -25.38 -46.01
N SER A 7 -16.05 -25.32 -46.44
CA SER A 7 -16.72 -25.20 -47.73
C SER A 7 -18.17 -24.84 -47.39
N THR A 8 -18.83 -24.13 -48.31
CA THR A 8 -20.19 -23.60 -48.25
C THR A 8 -21.29 -24.68 -48.29
N SER A 9 -22.46 -24.32 -47.76
CA SER A 9 -23.79 -24.85 -48.12
C SER A 9 -24.47 -25.83 -47.15
N VAL A 10 -24.94 -25.31 -46.02
CA VAL A 10 -26.26 -25.69 -45.47
C VAL A 10 -27.05 -24.39 -45.31
N TYR A 11 -27.35 -23.78 -46.45
CA TYR A 11 -28.34 -22.72 -46.55
C TYR A 11 -29.65 -23.39 -46.99
N LEU A 12 -30.73 -23.02 -46.30
CA LEU A 12 -32.07 -22.88 -46.89
C LEU A 12 -33.03 -24.10 -46.87
N LYS A 13 -33.76 -24.22 -45.75
CA LYS A 13 -35.23 -24.40 -45.70
C LYS A 13 -35.75 -23.49 -44.56
N ILE A 14 -35.88 -22.19 -44.81
CA ILE A 14 -37.10 -21.45 -45.20
C ILE A 14 -38.26 -21.58 -44.21
N VAL A 15 -38.35 -20.52 -43.37
CA VAL A 15 -39.51 -19.69 -43.00
C VAL A 15 -40.74 -20.35 -42.34
N SER A 16 -40.94 -20.03 -41.05
CA SER A 16 -42.27 -19.71 -40.50
C SER A 16 -42.16 -18.84 -39.23
N THR A 17 -42.41 -17.54 -39.42
CA THR A 17 -43.29 -16.70 -38.59
C THR A 17 -43.15 -16.73 -37.06
N ALA A 18 -42.49 -15.72 -36.49
CA ALA A 18 -43.08 -14.82 -35.47
C ALA A 18 -42.07 -13.73 -35.08
N PHE A 19 -42.27 -12.52 -35.60
CA PHE A 19 -41.74 -11.30 -35.01
C PHE A 19 -42.28 -11.17 -33.59
N SER A 20 -41.44 -11.43 -32.58
CA SER A 20 -41.76 -11.02 -31.22
C SER A 20 -41.34 -9.57 -31.07
N PHE A 21 -42.33 -8.67 -31.12
CA PHE A 21 -42.18 -7.26 -30.78
C PHE A 21 -41.51 -7.13 -29.41
N VAL A 22 -40.26 -6.66 -29.39
CA VAL A 22 -39.70 -6.09 -28.17
C VAL A 22 -40.51 -4.83 -27.88
N LYS A 23 -41.37 -4.88 -26.86
CA LYS A 23 -41.98 -3.68 -26.28
C LYS A 23 -40.84 -2.82 -25.72
N VAL A 24 -40.44 -1.80 -26.46
CA VAL A 24 -39.69 -0.66 -25.92
C VAL A 24 -40.64 0.09 -24.99
N THR A 25 -40.73 -0.34 -23.75
CA THR A 25 -41.26 0.52 -22.68
C THR A 25 -40.19 1.55 -22.40
N LYS A 26 -40.43 2.79 -22.83
CA LYS A 26 -39.65 3.96 -22.41
C LYS A 26 -39.69 4.04 -20.88
N LYS A 27 -38.67 3.51 -20.21
CA LYS A 27 -38.40 3.82 -18.81
C LYS A 27 -37.33 4.89 -18.83
N THR A 28 -37.77 6.14 -18.71
CA THR A 28 -36.90 7.30 -18.44
C THR A 28 -36.05 6.99 -17.20
N PRO A 29 -34.71 6.99 -17.29
CA PRO A 29 -33.88 6.93 -16.09
C PRO A 29 -33.93 8.33 -15.46
N SER A 30 -34.70 8.48 -14.38
CA SER A 30 -34.91 9.75 -13.67
C SER A 30 -33.82 10.05 -12.64
N THR A 31 -32.63 9.49 -12.77
CA THR A 31 -31.49 9.80 -11.88
C THR A 31 -30.23 9.85 -12.73
N MET A 32 -29.56 11.00 -12.71
CA MET A 32 -28.25 11.14 -13.35
C MET A 32 -27.32 10.04 -12.83
N PRO A 33 -26.58 9.34 -13.71
CA PRO A 33 -25.61 8.36 -13.27
C PRO A 33 -24.55 9.04 -12.37
N PRO A 34 -24.00 8.34 -11.37
CA PRO A 34 -22.94 8.90 -10.53
C PRO A 34 -21.73 9.27 -11.39
N VAL A 35 -21.12 10.42 -11.08
CA VAL A 35 -19.88 10.90 -11.72
C VAL A 35 -18.73 10.63 -10.76
N GLU A 36 -17.68 9.98 -11.27
CA GLU A 36 -16.42 9.77 -10.54
C GLU A 36 -15.45 10.92 -10.81
N ILE A 37 -14.78 11.40 -9.77
CA ILE A 37 -13.73 12.43 -9.86
C ILE A 37 -12.45 11.80 -9.31
N GLN A 38 -11.37 11.86 -10.09
CA GLN A 38 -10.08 11.31 -9.71
C GLN A 38 -9.04 12.42 -9.56
N TRP A 39 -8.31 12.40 -8.45
CA TRP A 39 -7.07 13.15 -8.30
C TRP A 39 -5.89 12.23 -8.64
N CYS A 40 -5.33 12.39 -9.85
CA CYS A 40 -4.31 11.49 -10.40
C CYS A 40 -3.06 11.35 -9.51
N ASP A 41 -2.59 12.44 -8.89
CA ASP A 41 -1.34 12.46 -8.12
C ASP A 41 -1.55 12.37 -6.60
N HIS A 42 -2.77 12.05 -6.15
CA HIS A 42 -3.14 12.05 -4.73
C HIS A 42 -2.16 11.26 -3.84
N SER A 43 -1.80 10.03 -4.25
CA SER A 43 -0.90 9.18 -3.47
C SER A 43 0.52 9.74 -3.38
N THR A 44 1.03 10.31 -4.47
CA THR A 44 2.38 10.86 -4.55
C THR A 44 2.50 12.09 -3.66
N VAL A 45 1.57 13.04 -3.82
CA VAL A 45 1.55 14.27 -3.01
C VAL A 45 1.39 13.95 -1.52
N LEU A 46 0.51 13.00 -1.18
CA LEU A 46 0.32 12.58 0.20
C LEU A 46 1.59 11.96 0.80
N LEU A 47 2.27 11.08 0.05
CA LEU A 47 3.49 10.42 0.50
C LEU A 47 4.65 11.42 0.68
N GLU A 48 4.82 12.34 -0.28
CA GLU A 48 5.82 13.43 -0.17
C GLU A 48 5.57 14.31 1.06
N TYR A 49 4.31 14.65 1.33
CA TYR A 49 3.97 15.42 2.52
C TYR A 49 4.26 14.64 3.81
N LEU A 50 3.96 13.33 3.85
CA LEU A 50 4.31 12.46 4.99
C LEU A 50 5.82 12.40 5.24
N HIS A 51 6.65 12.42 4.19
CA HIS A 51 8.10 12.52 4.34
C HIS A 51 8.51 13.85 4.97
N GLN A 52 7.94 14.97 4.51
CA GLN A 52 8.21 16.29 5.10
C GLN A 52 7.83 16.34 6.58
N LEU A 53 6.68 15.77 6.97
CA LEU A 53 6.28 15.68 8.37
C LEU A 53 7.29 14.90 9.21
N TYR A 54 7.85 13.82 8.66
CA TYR A 54 8.87 13.02 9.33
C TYR A 54 10.19 13.77 9.49
N ASP A 55 10.68 14.41 8.42
CA ASP A 55 11.93 15.17 8.44
C ASP A 55 11.85 16.36 9.41
N GLU A 56 10.70 17.04 9.45
CA GLU A 56 10.46 18.17 10.36
C GLU A 56 10.03 17.74 11.78
N GLY A 57 9.76 16.46 11.99
CA GLY A 57 9.28 15.93 13.28
C GLY A 57 7.91 16.47 13.71
N ARG A 58 7.06 16.87 12.76
CA ARG A 58 5.69 17.35 13.03
C ARG A 58 4.74 16.18 13.20
N PHE A 59 3.72 16.35 14.07
CA PHE A 59 2.67 15.35 14.33
C PHE A 59 3.15 13.95 14.74
N VAL A 60 4.40 13.82 15.19
CA VAL A 60 4.94 12.56 15.73
C VAL A 60 4.24 12.20 17.04
N ASP A 61 3.82 10.94 17.14
CA ASP A 61 3.00 10.42 18.24
C ASP A 61 3.54 9.09 18.82
N VAL A 62 4.63 8.58 18.24
CA VAL A 62 5.41 7.45 18.75
C VAL A 62 6.90 7.78 18.66
N GLY A 63 7.70 7.21 19.56
CA GLY A 63 9.11 7.05 19.29
C GLY A 63 9.64 5.67 19.62
N LEU A 64 10.69 5.33 18.89
CA LEU A 64 11.37 4.06 18.92
C LEU A 64 12.78 4.32 19.46
N GLU A 65 13.12 3.69 20.59
CA GLU A 65 14.38 3.91 21.29
C GLU A 65 15.29 2.69 21.14
N CYS A 66 16.56 2.97 20.85
CA CYS A 66 17.63 2.00 20.82
C CYS A 66 18.91 2.69 21.31
N GLU A 67 19.69 2.00 22.15
CA GLU A 67 20.96 2.54 22.71
C GLU A 67 20.78 3.92 23.39
N GLY A 68 19.65 4.16 24.06
CA GLY A 68 19.34 5.44 24.71
C GLY A 68 19.03 6.60 23.75
N ARG A 69 18.99 6.35 22.44
CA ARG A 69 18.65 7.32 21.39
C ARG A 69 17.29 6.98 20.80
N GLN A 70 16.52 8.01 20.45
CA GLN A 70 15.13 7.86 20.01
C GLN A 70 14.94 8.37 18.57
N VAL A 71 14.20 7.60 17.77
CA VAL A 71 13.62 8.03 16.50
C VAL A 71 12.14 8.34 16.74
N LYS A 72 11.72 9.58 16.52
CA LYS A 72 10.30 9.98 16.58
C LYS A 72 9.64 9.73 15.23
N ALA A 73 8.41 9.22 15.24
CA ALA A 73 7.70 8.82 14.03
C ALA A 73 6.18 8.92 14.22
N HIS A 74 5.44 8.50 13.19
CA HIS A 74 3.98 8.50 13.14
C HIS A 74 3.43 7.07 13.28
N LYS A 75 2.57 6.82 14.26
CA LYS A 75 1.94 5.51 14.50
C LYS A 75 1.28 4.97 13.23
N ALA A 76 0.63 5.83 12.46
CA ALA A 76 -0.07 5.46 11.23
C ALA A 76 0.89 4.84 10.19
N VAL A 77 2.02 5.50 9.93
CA VAL A 77 3.04 5.00 8.97
C VAL A 77 3.69 3.73 9.50
N ILE A 78 4.12 3.74 10.76
CA ILE A 78 4.78 2.59 11.39
C ILE A 78 3.87 1.34 11.37
N SER A 79 2.58 1.51 11.68
CA SER A 79 1.60 0.42 11.64
C SER A 79 1.35 -0.07 10.21
N ALA A 80 1.31 0.84 9.24
CA ALA A 80 1.17 0.49 7.83
C ALA A 80 2.39 -0.25 7.27
N CYS A 81 3.57 -0.08 7.85
CA CYS A 81 4.78 -0.76 7.39
C CYS A 81 5.11 -2.04 8.17
N SER A 82 4.55 -2.23 9.37
CA SER A 82 4.85 -3.36 10.25
C SER A 82 3.61 -3.87 10.99
N PRO A 83 3.11 -5.09 10.66
CA PRO A 83 2.03 -5.73 11.42
C PRO A 83 2.38 -5.97 12.90
N TYR A 84 3.66 -6.24 13.19
CA TYR A 84 4.15 -6.39 14.55
C TYR A 84 3.99 -5.10 15.36
N LEU A 85 4.47 -3.97 14.81
CA LEU A 85 4.37 -2.67 15.48
C LEU A 85 2.92 -2.18 15.55
N GLU A 86 2.10 -2.47 14.53
CA GLU A 86 0.65 -2.23 14.59
C GLU A 86 0.01 -2.96 15.78
N GLY A 87 0.33 -4.24 15.99
CA GLY A 87 -0.15 -5.01 17.12
C GLY A 87 0.28 -4.42 18.47
N LEU A 88 1.54 -3.99 18.58
CA LEU A 88 2.05 -3.34 19.80
C LEU A 88 1.36 -2.00 20.09
N LEU A 89 1.11 -1.19 19.06
CA LEU A 89 0.54 0.14 19.19
C LEU A 89 -0.97 0.12 19.46
N LYS A 90 -1.70 -0.87 18.93
CA LYS A 90 -3.14 -1.03 19.20
C LYS A 90 -3.43 -1.41 20.66
N GLY A 91 -2.52 -2.12 21.31
CA GLY A 91 -2.71 -2.64 22.66
C GLY A 91 -2.65 -1.60 23.78
N ASN A 92 -2.30 -0.34 23.47
CA ASN A 92 -2.08 0.69 24.49
C ASN A 92 -2.71 2.04 24.07
N PRO A 93 -3.67 2.58 24.83
CA PRO A 93 -4.32 3.86 24.51
C PRO A 93 -3.47 5.10 24.87
N ALA A 94 -2.20 4.93 25.27
CA ALA A 94 -1.33 6.05 25.64
C ALA A 94 -1.21 7.09 24.51
N ARG A 95 -1.28 8.37 24.88
CA ARG A 95 -1.15 9.50 23.93
C ARG A 95 0.18 9.45 23.17
N SER A 96 1.28 9.19 23.88
CA SER A 96 2.63 9.05 23.32
C SER A 96 3.20 7.67 23.66
N HIS A 97 3.67 6.93 22.65
CA HIS A 97 4.28 5.62 22.83
C HIS A 97 5.80 5.70 22.75
N LEU A 98 6.49 5.02 23.67
CA LEU A 98 7.93 4.78 23.58
C LEU A 98 8.16 3.27 23.50
N ILE A 99 8.67 2.79 22.37
CA ILE A 99 8.97 1.37 22.16
C ILE A 99 10.50 1.22 22.23
N LYS A 100 10.99 0.37 23.14
CA LYS A 100 12.42 0.16 23.35
C LYS A 100 12.88 -1.15 22.71
N PHE A 101 13.98 -1.08 21.95
CA PHE A 101 14.59 -2.22 21.28
C PHE A 101 15.99 -2.46 21.82
N ASN A 102 16.19 -3.63 22.45
CA ASN A 102 17.47 -4.05 22.99
C ASN A 102 18.16 -5.02 22.03
N GLY A 103 19.50 -5.00 21.97
CA GLY A 103 20.29 -5.91 21.14
C GLY A 103 20.37 -5.54 19.66
N TYR A 104 19.96 -4.33 19.30
CA TYR A 104 20.12 -3.74 17.97
C TYR A 104 20.89 -2.43 18.08
N SER A 105 21.42 -1.93 16.97
CA SER A 105 22.05 -0.61 16.94
C SER A 105 21.04 0.48 16.59
N TYR A 106 21.26 1.68 17.10
CA TYR A 106 20.47 2.84 16.71
C TYR A 106 20.54 3.10 15.21
N ASN A 107 21.71 2.86 14.59
CA ASN A 107 21.89 3.08 13.15
C ASN A 107 21.01 2.12 12.32
N SER A 108 20.93 0.84 12.70
CA SER A 108 20.01 -0.09 12.04
C SER A 108 18.56 0.32 12.25
N LEU A 109 18.17 0.75 13.46
CA LEU A 109 16.82 1.25 13.72
C LEU A 109 16.49 2.45 12.84
N ARG A 110 17.38 3.46 12.81
CA ARG A 110 17.21 4.64 11.98
C ARG A 110 17.05 4.29 10.50
N ALA A 111 17.92 3.42 9.97
CA ALA A 111 17.84 2.97 8.58
C ALA A 111 16.53 2.23 8.27
N VAL A 112 16.04 1.40 9.19
CA VAL A 112 14.75 0.70 9.02
C VAL A 112 13.59 1.69 9.01
N ILE A 113 13.57 2.68 9.90
CA ILE A 113 12.50 3.69 9.90
C ILE A 113 12.59 4.58 8.66
N ASP A 114 13.79 5.00 8.25
CA ASP A 114 13.98 5.77 7.01
C ASP A 114 13.53 4.98 5.77
N PHE A 115 13.71 3.65 5.75
CA PHE A 115 13.15 2.77 4.73
C PHE A 115 11.62 2.75 4.73
N MET A 116 10.98 2.74 5.92
CA MET A 116 9.51 2.75 6.02
C MET A 116 8.88 4.02 5.43
N TYR A 117 9.52 5.17 5.62
CA TYR A 117 9.07 6.42 5.01
C TYR A 117 9.41 6.40 3.51
N ASN A 118 10.67 6.26 3.15
CA ASN A 118 11.13 6.54 1.80
C ASN A 118 10.92 5.39 0.78
N GLY A 119 10.57 4.19 1.24
CA GLY A 119 10.53 2.97 0.42
C GLY A 119 11.90 2.46 -0.03
N LYS A 120 12.99 3.15 0.34
CA LYS A 120 14.39 2.82 0.05
C LYS A 120 15.30 3.41 1.10
N VAL A 121 16.46 2.80 1.31
CA VAL A 121 17.50 3.33 2.19
C VAL A 121 18.87 2.90 1.65
N LEU A 122 19.88 3.74 1.85
CA LEU A 122 21.26 3.38 1.57
C LEU A 122 21.87 2.76 2.83
N VAL A 123 22.42 1.56 2.72
CA VAL A 123 23.06 0.83 3.82
C VAL A 123 24.42 0.33 3.35
N GLU A 124 25.44 0.56 4.17
CA GLU A 124 26.78 0.03 3.93
C GLU A 124 26.78 -1.51 3.95
N GLN A 125 27.66 -2.11 3.15
CA GLN A 125 27.66 -3.56 2.93
C GLN A 125 27.86 -4.37 4.24
N ASP A 126 28.66 -3.86 5.16
CA ASP A 126 28.91 -4.45 6.48
C ASP A 126 27.73 -4.28 7.45
N GLN A 127 26.88 -3.27 7.24
CA GLN A 127 25.68 -2.99 8.05
C GLN A 127 24.42 -3.69 7.53
N LEU A 128 24.45 -4.20 6.29
CA LEU A 128 23.29 -4.83 5.64
C LEU A 128 22.70 -5.98 6.45
N ALA A 129 23.55 -6.86 7.01
CA ALA A 129 23.09 -7.98 7.82
C ALA A 129 22.33 -7.53 9.08
N ALA A 130 22.80 -6.47 9.73
CA ALA A 130 22.15 -5.89 10.90
C ALA A 130 20.81 -5.21 10.56
N PHE A 131 20.78 -4.47 9.44
CA PHE A 131 19.56 -3.88 8.90
C PHE A 131 18.48 -4.94 8.61
N LEU A 132 18.83 -6.00 7.87
CA LEU A 132 17.89 -7.08 7.54
C LEU A 132 17.43 -7.83 8.79
N LYS A 133 18.34 -8.10 9.74
CA LYS A 133 18.00 -8.76 11.00
C LYS A 133 16.95 -7.96 11.77
N LEU A 134 17.13 -6.65 11.92
CA LEU A 134 16.17 -5.80 12.60
C LEU A 134 14.87 -5.68 11.81
N GLY A 135 14.93 -5.44 10.49
CA GLY A 135 13.74 -5.32 9.64
C GLY A 135 12.86 -6.58 9.70
N ARG A 136 13.46 -7.78 9.72
CA ARG A 136 12.73 -9.04 9.92
C ARG A 136 12.16 -9.18 11.33
N ALA A 137 12.92 -8.82 12.36
CA ALA A 137 12.44 -8.84 13.75
C ALA A 137 11.24 -7.90 13.97
N LEU A 138 11.23 -6.76 13.29
CA LEU A 138 10.12 -5.81 13.28
C LEU A 138 9.04 -6.15 12.24
N GLN A 139 9.15 -7.26 11.51
CA GLN A 139 8.20 -7.65 10.47
C GLN A 139 7.89 -6.55 9.46
N VAL A 140 8.91 -5.83 8.99
CA VAL A 140 8.76 -4.71 8.06
C VAL A 140 8.43 -5.23 6.66
N ARG A 141 7.31 -4.79 6.10
CA ARG A 141 6.89 -5.09 4.73
C ARG A 141 7.97 -4.66 3.74
N GLY A 142 8.21 -5.46 2.70
CA GLY A 142 9.27 -5.23 1.71
C GLY A 142 10.69 -5.66 2.15
N ILE A 143 10.94 -5.86 3.45
CA ILE A 143 12.18 -6.50 3.94
C ILE A 143 12.00 -8.01 4.12
N LEU A 144 10.78 -8.46 4.48
CA LEU A 144 10.47 -9.88 4.68
C LEU A 144 10.63 -10.73 3.40
N ASP A 145 10.52 -10.09 2.24
CA ASP A 145 10.58 -10.74 0.93
C ASP A 145 12.01 -10.79 0.34
N ILE A 146 13.00 -10.25 1.07
CA ILE A 146 14.44 -10.24 0.74
C ILE A 146 15.16 -11.31 1.54
#